data_AF-A0A7C0Z1B3-F1
#
_entry.id   AF-A0A7C0Z1B3-F1
#
_cell.length_a   1.000
_cell.length_b   1.000
_cell.length_c   1.000
_cell.angle_alpha   90.00
_cell.angle_beta   90.00
_cell.angle_gamma   90.00
#
_symmetry.space_group_name_H-M   'P 1'
#
loop_
_entity.id
_entity.type
_entity.pdbx_description
1 polymer ?
#
loop_
_entity_poly.entity_id
_entity_poly.type
_entity_poly.pdbx_seq_one_letter_code
_entity_poly.pdbx_strand_id
1 'polypeptide(L)'
;MESLEEFLEKLEPSKEEIEASIRRRIKHITFAKAVLYVYYLCKRDGFVYPREVAKKLRTISTARAWQILNEMTKLNLVKKVFRGGEKVFVLSDNNPIEKWLEEAKKTIREFGE
;
A
#
# COMPACT_ATOMS: atom_id res chain seq x y z
N MET A 1 -16.23 -35.81 2.71
CA MET A 1 -14.76 -35.63 2.69
C MET A 1 -14.55 -34.34 1.94
N GLU A 2 -14.04 -33.31 2.60
CA GLU A 2 -13.74 -32.01 1.98
C GLU A 2 -12.63 -32.21 0.94
N SER A 3 -12.71 -31.54 -0.22
CA SER A 3 -11.65 -31.58 -1.23
C SER A 3 -10.48 -30.67 -0.82
N LEU A 4 -9.30 -30.91 -1.40
CA LEU A 4 -8.14 -30.05 -1.17
C LEU A 4 -8.41 -28.62 -1.67
N GLU A 5 -9.12 -28.49 -2.79
CA GLU A 5 -9.52 -27.21 -3.37
C GLU A 5 -10.43 -26.42 -2.41
N GLU A 6 -11.44 -27.07 -1.82
CA GLU A 6 -12.35 -26.45 -0.83
C GLU A 6 -11.60 -25.99 0.42
N PHE A 7 -10.60 -26.75 0.87
CA PHE A 7 -9.76 -26.38 2.01
C PHE A 7 -8.84 -25.20 1.68
N LEU A 8 -8.23 -25.18 0.49
CA LEU A 8 -7.35 -24.10 0.04
C LEU A 8 -8.11 -22.78 -0.16
N GLU A 9 -9.35 -22.82 -0.66
CA GLU A 9 -10.21 -21.63 -0.76
C GLU A 9 -10.51 -21.01 0.61
N LYS A 10 -10.64 -21.82 1.66
CA LYS A 10 -10.84 -21.34 3.04
C LYS A 10 -9.58 -20.76 3.69
N LEU A 11 -8.40 -21.03 3.12
CA LEU A 11 -7.13 -20.42 3.56
C LEU A 11 -6.88 -19.06 2.90
N GLU A 12 -7.71 -18.63 1.95
CA GLU A 12 -7.61 -17.27 1.43
C GLU A 12 -7.90 -16.28 2.57
N PRO A 13 -7.03 -15.27 2.76
CA PRO A 13 -7.20 -14.33 3.86
C PRO A 13 -8.52 -13.59 3.71
N SER A 14 -9.33 -13.67 4.75
CA SER A 14 -10.59 -12.94 4.87
C SER A 14 -10.36 -11.44 4.79
N LYS A 15 -11.42 -10.70 4.47
CA LYS A 15 -11.39 -9.22 4.45
C LYS A 15 -10.87 -8.65 5.78
N GLU A 16 -11.28 -9.23 6.90
CA GLU A 16 -10.89 -8.80 8.24
C GLU A 16 -9.38 -9.03 8.51
N GLU A 17 -8.82 -10.14 8.03
CA GLU A 17 -7.38 -10.40 8.14
C GLU A 17 -6.54 -9.45 7.28
N ILE A 18 -7.03 -9.09 6.09
CA ILE A 18 -6.42 -8.07 5.24
C ILE A 18 -6.45 -6.72 5.94
N GLU A 19 -7.61 -6.31 6.47
CA GLU A 19 -7.76 -5.06 7.21
C GLU A 19 -6.84 -5.01 8.44
N ALA A 20 -6.79 -6.08 9.24
CA ALA A 20 -5.88 -6.17 10.38
C ALA A 20 -4.41 -6.08 9.96
N SER A 21 -4.04 -6.69 8.83
CA SER A 21 -2.70 -6.62 8.26
C SER A 21 -2.34 -5.20 7.82
N ILE A 22 -3.28 -4.47 7.20
CA ILE A 22 -3.10 -3.06 6.84
C ILE A 22 -2.89 -2.21 8.09
N ARG A 23 -3.74 -2.33 9.11
CA ARG A 23 -3.60 -1.60 10.38
C ARG A 23 -2.22 -1.81 11.02
N ARG A 24 -1.77 -3.07 11.10
CA ARG A 24 -0.43 -3.40 11.61
C ARG A 24 0.67 -2.71 10.81
N ARG A 25 0.55 -2.65 9.48
CA ARG A 25 1.54 -1.99 8.63
C ARG A 25 1.53 -0.48 8.77
N ILE A 26 0.35 0.14 8.86
CA ILE A 26 0.21 1.59 9.02
C ILE A 26 0.87 2.08 10.31
N LYS A 27 0.89 1.29 11.39
CA LYS A 27 1.64 1.64 12.62
C LYS A 27 3.13 1.92 12.40
N HIS A 28 3.72 1.48 11.28
CA HIS A 28 5.08 1.89 10.92
C HIS A 28 5.06 3.25 10.22
N ILE A 29 5.73 4.24 10.82
CA ILE A 29 5.73 5.63 10.33
C ILE A 29 6.08 5.78 8.85
N THR A 30 7.07 5.03 8.35
CA THR A 30 7.48 5.08 6.94
C THR A 30 6.36 4.60 6.03
N PHE A 31 5.63 3.55 6.44
CA PHE A 31 4.50 3.02 5.69
C PHE A 31 3.30 3.99 5.72
N ALA A 32 2.98 4.56 6.89
CA ALA A 32 1.95 5.61 7.01
C ALA A 32 2.25 6.81 6.12
N LYS A 33 3.49 7.32 6.11
CA LYS A 33 3.89 8.41 5.22
C LYS A 33 3.76 8.00 3.74
N ALA A 34 4.13 6.76 3.39
CA ALA A 34 3.96 6.24 2.05
C ALA A 34 2.48 6.18 1.63
N VAL A 35 1.57 5.75 2.51
CA VAL A 35 0.11 5.74 2.26
C VAL A 35 -0.37 7.13 1.82
N LEU A 36 -0.01 8.18 2.55
CA LEU A 36 -0.41 9.55 2.22
C LEU A 36 0.20 10.05 0.90
N TYR A 37 1.50 9.84 0.69
CA TYR A 37 2.16 10.31 -0.53
C TYR A 37 1.69 9.58 -1.78
N VAL A 38 1.50 8.26 -1.70
CA VAL A 38 0.99 7.46 -2.81
C VAL A 38 -0.41 7.90 -3.18
N TYR A 39 -1.29 8.12 -2.20
CA TYR A 39 -2.63 8.64 -2.45
C TYR A 39 -2.58 10.00 -3.16
N TYR A 40 -1.80 10.95 -2.62
CA TYR A 40 -1.67 12.29 -3.19
C TYR A 40 -1.13 12.26 -4.64
N LEU A 41 -0.06 11.50 -4.90
CA LEU A 41 0.56 11.42 -6.23
C LEU A 41 -0.37 10.74 -7.23
N CYS A 42 -1.02 9.64 -6.85
CA CYS A 42 -1.98 8.98 -7.73
C CYS A 42 -3.21 9.84 -8.02
N LYS A 43 -3.70 10.65 -7.07
CA LYS A 43 -4.81 11.58 -7.34
C LYS A 43 -4.41 12.73 -8.26
N ARG A 44 -3.16 13.19 -8.16
CA ARG A 44 -2.64 14.30 -8.97
C ARG A 44 -2.29 13.85 -10.40
N ASP A 45 -1.58 12.72 -10.52
CA ASP A 45 -0.92 12.32 -11.77
C ASP A 45 -1.52 11.03 -12.38
N GLY A 46 -2.45 10.37 -11.67
CA GLY A 46 -3.06 9.11 -12.07
C GLY A 46 -2.22 7.86 -11.77
N PHE A 47 -0.94 8.02 -11.41
CA PHE A 47 -0.01 6.94 -11.06
C PHE A 47 1.14 7.47 -10.19
N VAL A 48 2.00 6.57 -9.71
CA VAL A 48 3.22 6.92 -8.99
C VAL A 48 4.40 6.02 -9.36
N TYR A 49 5.58 6.63 -9.51
CA TYR A 49 6.84 5.91 -9.61
C TYR A 49 7.49 5.70 -8.22
N PRO A 50 8.18 4.57 -7.99
CA PRO A 50 8.94 4.35 -6.76
C PRO A 50 9.96 5.45 -6.42
N ARG A 51 10.60 6.03 -7.45
CA ARG A 51 11.55 7.15 -7.29
C ARG A 51 10.89 8.40 -6.69
N GLU A 52 9.62 8.64 -6.99
CA GLU A 52 8.88 9.79 -6.46
C GLU A 52 8.53 9.60 -4.99
N VAL A 53 8.12 8.39 -4.62
CA VAL A 53 7.86 8.02 -3.21
C VAL A 53 9.13 8.17 -2.38
N ALA A 54 10.27 7.66 -2.87
CA ALA A 54 11.56 7.83 -2.21
C ALA A 54 11.92 9.32 -2.05
N LYS A 55 11.77 10.12 -3.11
CA LYS A 55 12.02 11.57 -3.09
C LYS A 55 11.13 12.30 -2.07
N LYS A 56 9.87 11.91 -1.91
CA LYS A 56 8.94 12.52 -0.94
C LYS A 56 9.26 12.14 0.50
N LEU A 57 9.65 10.89 0.74
CA LEU A 57 9.99 10.42 2.08
C LEU A 57 11.36 10.88 2.56
N ARG A 58 12.32 11.11 1.64
CA ARG A 58 13.72 11.53 1.88
C ARG A 58 14.57 10.58 2.74
N THR A 59 13.96 9.74 3.56
CA THR A 59 14.61 8.83 4.50
C THR A 59 14.79 7.41 3.95
N ILE A 60 14.34 7.13 2.73
CA ILE A 60 14.42 5.79 2.12
C ILE A 60 14.96 5.81 0.70
N SER A 61 15.61 4.73 0.31
CA SER A 61 16.08 4.50 -1.06
C SER A 61 14.93 4.15 -2.01
N THR A 62 15.16 4.30 -3.32
CA THR A 62 14.22 3.85 -4.36
C THR A 62 13.94 2.35 -4.27
N ALA A 63 14.93 1.53 -3.89
CA ALA A 63 14.74 0.09 -3.68
C ALA A 63 13.78 -0.18 -2.51
N ARG A 64 13.89 0.58 -1.41
CA ARG A 64 12.97 0.44 -0.27
C ARG A 64 11.57 0.96 -0.62
N ALA A 65 11.45 2.02 -1.40
CA ALA A 65 10.16 2.48 -1.92
C ALA A 65 9.48 1.41 -2.79
N TRP A 66 10.25 0.71 -3.63
CA TRP A 66 9.79 -0.45 -4.39
C TRP A 66 9.23 -1.56 -3.49
N GLN A 67 9.93 -1.89 -2.41
CA GLN A 67 9.46 -2.89 -1.45
C GLN A 67 8.15 -2.47 -0.80
N ILE A 68 8.03 -1.22 -0.34
CA ILE A 68 6.81 -0.68 0.27
C ILE A 68 5.63 -0.74 -0.72
N LEU A 69 5.83 -0.33 -1.97
CA LEU A 69 4.78 -0.36 -2.99
C LEU A 69 4.35 -1.79 -3.35
N ASN A 70 5.29 -2.75 -3.34
CA ASN A 70 4.95 -4.16 -3.46
C ASN A 70 4.18 -4.69 -2.24
N GLU A 71 4.53 -4.26 -1.01
CA GLU A 71 3.76 -4.57 0.20
C GLU A 71 2.33 -4.00 0.08
N MET A 72 2.17 -2.76 -0.37
CA MET A 72 0.86 -2.14 -0.62
C MET A 72 0.06 -2.87 -1.71
N THR A 73 0.73 -3.47 -2.70
CA THR A 73 0.08 -4.30 -3.73
C THR A 73 -0.47 -5.59 -3.13
N LYS A 74 0.28 -6.26 -2.25
CA LYS A 74 -0.18 -7.46 -1.53
C LYS A 74 -1.38 -7.18 -0.62
N LEU A 75 -1.46 -5.96 -0.09
CA LEU A 75 -2.58 -5.48 0.72
C LEU A 75 -3.73 -4.88 -0.12
N ASN A 76 -3.63 -4.99 -1.45
CA ASN A 76 -4.63 -4.51 -2.38
C ASN A 76 -4.93 -3.00 -2.28
N LEU A 77 -3.99 -2.18 -1.77
CA LEU A 77 -4.12 -0.72 -1.69
C LEU A 77 -3.76 -0.04 -3.01
N VAL A 78 -2.85 -0.64 -3.76
CA VAL A 78 -2.40 -0.22 -5.09
C VAL A 78 -2.30 -1.43 -6.01
N LYS A 79 -2.32 -1.18 -7.32
CA LYS A 79 -2.02 -2.18 -8.35
C LYS A 79 -0.83 -1.72 -9.20
N LYS A 80 -0.03 -2.70 -9.64
CA LYS A 80 1.12 -2.46 -10.51
C LYS A 80 0.67 -2.54 -11.96
N VAL A 81 0.99 -1.52 -12.75
CA VAL A 81 0.65 -1.44 -14.17
C VAL A 81 1.86 -1.00 -14.98
N PHE A 82 1.86 -1.29 -16.28
CA PHE A 82 2.85 -0.74 -17.20
C PHE A 82 2.33 0.55 -17.81
N ARG A 83 3.15 1.61 -17.80
CA ARG A 83 2.91 2.86 -18.54
C ARG A 83 4.19 3.36 -19.16
N GLY A 84 4.15 3.69 -20.45
CA GLY A 84 5.30 4.27 -21.16
C GLY A 84 6.59 3.42 -21.07
N GLY A 85 6.47 2.08 -21.04
CA GLY A 85 7.62 1.18 -20.90
C GLY A 85 8.15 1.00 -19.47
N GLU A 86 7.63 1.74 -18.48
CA GLU A 86 8.02 1.62 -17.08
C GLU A 86 6.90 1.00 -16.22
N LYS A 87 7.28 0.31 -15.13
CA LYS A 87 6.34 -0.19 -14.12
C LYS A 87 5.98 0.94 -13.16
N VAL A 88 4.68 1.23 -13.05
CA VAL A 88 4.12 2.23 -12.14
C VAL A 88 3.07 1.61 -11.22
N PHE A 89 2.66 2.37 -10.21
CA PHE A 89 1.61 1.96 -9.28
C PHE A 89 0.44 2.92 -9.37
N VAL A 90 -0.78 2.39 -9.33
CA VAL A 90 -2.03 3.16 -9.33
C VAL A 90 -2.92 2.67 -8.18
N LEU A 91 -3.92 3.45 -7.78
CA LEU A 91 -4.84 3.03 -6.71
C LEU A 91 -5.60 1.76 -7.13
N SER A 92 -5.84 0.88 -6.16
CA SER A 92 -6.73 -0.28 -6.35
C SER A 92 -8.18 0.14 -6.21
N ASP A 93 -9.05 -0.44 -7.04
CA ASP A 93 -10.50 -0.21 -7.01
C ASP A 93 -11.19 -1.03 -5.91
N ASN A 94 -10.55 -2.13 -5.48
CA ASN A 94 -11.14 -3.12 -4.58
C ASN A 94 -10.98 -2.76 -3.09
N ASN A 95 -9.86 -2.15 -2.71
CA ASN A 95 -9.62 -1.68 -1.34
C ASN A 95 -9.01 -0.27 -1.37
N PRO A 96 -9.85 0.78 -1.40
CA PRO A 96 -9.37 2.12 -1.65
C PRO A 96 -8.55 2.60 -0.45
N ILE A 97 -7.34 3.05 -0.76
CA ILE A 97 -6.38 3.62 0.17
C ILE A 97 -6.97 4.78 1.00
N GLU A 98 -8.01 5.43 0.49
CA GLU A 98 -8.75 6.55 1.12
C GLU A 98 -9.25 6.22 2.52
N LYS A 99 -9.71 4.98 2.75
CA LYS A 99 -10.21 4.52 4.06
C LYS A 99 -9.13 4.55 5.15
N TRP A 100 -7.87 4.51 4.73
CA TRP A 100 -6.71 4.36 5.59
C TRP A 100 -5.96 5.67 5.85
N LEU A 101 -6.40 6.76 5.22
CA LEU A 101 -5.73 8.06 5.33
C LEU A 101 -5.78 8.62 6.74
N GLU A 102 -6.92 8.48 7.44
CA GLU A 102 -7.05 8.97 8.82
C GLU A 102 -6.17 8.16 9.78
N GLU A 103 -6.09 6.85 9.61
CA GLU A 103 -5.20 6.01 10.42
C GLU A 103 -3.73 6.35 10.17
N ALA A 104 -3.34 6.56 8.91
CA ALA A 104 -1.98 6.99 8.57
C ALA A 104 -1.64 8.38 9.15
N LYS A 105 -2.57 9.34 9.07
CA LYS A 105 -2.40 10.67 9.70
C LYS A 105 -2.24 10.55 11.21
N LYS A 106 -3.05 9.70 11.86
CA LYS A 106 -2.96 9.44 13.30
C LYS A 106 -1.58 8.88 13.67
N THR A 107 -1.10 7.85 12.99
CA THR A 107 0.25 7.31 13.24
C THR A 107 1.34 8.36 13.07
N ILE A 108 1.26 9.22 12.04
CA ILE A 108 2.29 10.25 11.84
C ILE A 108 2.28 11.27 12.97
N ARG A 109 1.11 11.65 13.50
CA ARG A 109 1.03 12.54 14.66
C ARG A 109 1.57 11.89 15.94
N GLU A 110 1.37 10.60 16.11
CA GLU A 110 1.81 9.87 17.31
C GLU A 110 3.31 9.56 17.34
N PHE A 111 3.94 9.32 16.18
CA PHE A 111 5.31 8.81 16.10
C PHE A 111 6.25 9.66 15.25
N GLY A 112 5.75 10.76 14.67
CA GLY A 112 6.47 11.60 13.70
C GLY A 112 6.97 12.93 14.23
N GLU A 113 6.75 13.21 15.52
CA GLU A 113 7.37 14.28 16.29
C GLU A 113 8.67 13.81 16.94
#